data_AF-F7BG02-F1
#
_entry.id   AF-F7BG02-F1
#
_cell.length_a   1.000
_cell.length_b   1.000
_cell.length_c   1.000
_cell.angle_alpha   90.00
_cell.angle_beta   90.00
_cell.angle_gamma   90.00
#
_symmetry.space_group_name_H-M   'P 1'
#
loop_
_entity.id
_entity.type
_entity.pdbx_description
1 polymer ?
#
loop_
_entity_poly.entity_id
_entity_poly.type
_entity_poly.pdbx_seq_one_letter_code
_entity_poly.pdbx_strand_id
1 'polypeptide(L)'
;STAEAAVYMFSMKRCPPGIWPSHKRYIEYVCDMVAEEPITPHSKPMLVKSVVMTPVPLFSKQRNGCRPFCEVYVGEERVTTTSQEYDRMKEFKIEDGKAVIPLGVTVQGDVLIIIYHARATLGGRLQAKMASMKMFQIQFHTGFVPRNATTVKFAKYVGVALCCCWRGTDMTWMLVIFKRSTQICSR
;
A
#
# COMPACT_ATOMS: atom_id res chain seq x y z
N SER A 1 -10.44 3.21 20.97
CA SER A 1 -9.20 2.57 21.51
C SER A 1 -8.30 3.61 22.18
N THR A 2 -7.26 3.21 22.90
CA THR A 2 -6.22 4.13 23.44
C THR A 2 -5.56 4.97 22.34
N ALA A 3 -5.31 4.36 21.17
CA ALA A 3 -4.79 5.04 19.98
C ALA A 3 -5.70 6.19 19.50
N GLU A 4 -7.03 5.98 19.48
CA GLU A 4 -7.98 7.02 19.08
C GLU A 4 -8.02 8.19 20.06
N ALA A 5 -7.98 7.92 21.37
CA ALA A 5 -7.91 8.95 22.38
C ALA A 5 -6.61 9.77 22.27
N ALA A 6 -5.47 9.11 22.02
CA ALA A 6 -4.18 9.78 21.81
C ALA A 6 -4.20 10.67 20.55
N VAL A 7 -4.71 10.15 19.43
CA VAL A 7 -4.85 10.89 18.16
C VAL A 7 -5.79 12.09 18.32
N TYR A 8 -6.90 11.92 19.04
CA TYR A 8 -7.86 12.99 19.31
C TYR A 8 -7.23 14.13 20.12
N MET A 9 -6.59 13.81 21.25
CA MET A 9 -5.90 14.79 22.09
C MET A 9 -4.77 15.52 21.35
N PHE A 10 -4.02 14.82 20.50
CA PHE A 10 -3.00 15.44 19.66
C PHE A 10 -3.62 16.43 18.67
N SER A 11 -4.72 16.05 18.03
CA SER A 11 -5.41 16.88 17.04
C SER A 11 -6.02 18.15 17.66
N MET A 12 -6.59 18.04 18.87
CA MET A 12 -7.10 19.20 19.62
C MET A 12 -6.03 20.22 19.96
N LYS A 13 -4.80 19.77 20.26
CA LYS A 13 -3.70 20.65 20.68
C LYS A 13 -2.89 21.26 19.54
N ARG A 14 -3.04 20.78 18.30
CA ARG A 14 -2.13 21.15 17.20
C ARG A 14 -2.79 21.73 15.94
N CYS A 15 -4.10 21.99 15.93
CA CYS A 15 -4.93 22.18 14.71
C CYS A 15 -4.86 20.94 13.82
N PRO A 16 -5.97 20.38 13.30
CA PRO A 16 -6.05 18.98 12.87
C PRO A 16 -4.89 18.60 11.93
N PRO A 17 -3.86 17.91 12.46
CA PRO A 17 -2.70 17.56 11.68
C PRO A 17 -3.15 16.47 10.71
N GLY A 18 -2.60 16.47 9.51
CA GLY A 18 -2.93 15.46 8.51
C GLY A 18 -2.42 14.07 8.90
N ILE A 19 -3.12 13.40 9.82
CA ILE A 19 -2.81 12.06 10.29
C ILE A 19 -3.25 11.06 9.22
N TRP A 20 -2.26 10.42 8.61
CA TRP A 20 -2.49 9.40 7.61
C TRP A 20 -2.91 8.08 8.27
N PRO A 21 -3.67 7.21 7.58
CA PRO A 21 -4.04 5.89 8.12
C PRO A 21 -2.84 5.04 8.56
N SER A 22 -1.69 5.16 7.90
CA SER A 22 -0.45 4.51 8.33
C SER A 22 0.04 5.04 9.68
N HIS A 23 -0.04 6.34 9.95
CA HIS A 23 0.34 6.88 11.26
C HIS A 23 -0.56 6.32 12.37
N LYS A 24 -1.88 6.23 12.14
CA LYS A 24 -2.81 5.62 13.09
C LYS A 24 -2.43 4.16 13.39
N ARG A 25 -2.11 3.37 12.35
CA ARG A 25 -1.66 1.97 12.51
C ARG A 25 -0.40 1.84 13.34
N TYR A 26 0.59 2.72 13.15
CA TYR A 26 1.81 2.68 13.95
C TYR A 26 1.58 3.10 15.40
N ILE A 27 0.63 4.02 15.65
CA ILE A 27 0.20 4.32 17.02
C ILE A 27 -0.49 3.09 17.64
N GLU A 28 -1.32 2.38 16.89
CA GLU A 28 -1.93 1.12 17.34
C GLU A 28 -0.87 0.07 17.69
N TYR A 29 0.18 -0.09 16.87
CA TYR A 29 1.31 -0.98 17.20
C TYR A 29 2.00 -0.60 18.51
N VAL A 30 2.20 0.70 18.75
CA VAL A 30 2.76 1.18 20.02
C VAL A 30 1.84 0.84 21.17
N CYS A 31 0.52 1.08 21.03
CA CYS A 31 -0.47 0.70 22.03
C CYS A 31 -0.43 -0.80 22.35
N ASP A 32 -0.34 -1.65 21.34
CA ASP A 32 -0.26 -3.11 21.50
C ASP A 32 1.02 -3.54 22.23
N MET A 33 2.15 -2.86 22.01
CA MET A 33 3.43 -3.17 22.69
C MET A 33 3.46 -2.74 24.16
N VAL A 34 2.64 -1.77 24.56
CA VAL A 34 2.62 -1.23 25.93
C VAL A 34 1.35 -1.58 26.72
N ALA A 35 0.48 -2.41 26.14
CA ALA A 35 -0.71 -2.92 26.81
C ALA A 35 -0.37 -3.79 28.02
N GLU A 36 -1.35 -4.03 28.90
CA GLU A 36 -1.20 -4.93 30.06
C GLU A 36 -0.74 -6.34 29.64
N GLU A 37 -1.28 -6.83 28.52
CA GLU A 37 -0.80 -8.01 27.81
C GLU A 37 -0.08 -7.57 26.53
N PRO A 38 1.25 -7.34 26.58
CA PRO A 38 1.97 -6.72 25.48
C PRO A 38 2.16 -7.70 24.31
N ILE A 39 1.91 -7.21 23.09
CA ILE A 39 2.22 -7.94 21.86
C ILE A 39 3.68 -7.70 21.49
N THR A 40 4.48 -8.78 21.44
CA THR A 40 5.84 -8.72 20.90
C THR A 40 5.82 -9.01 19.40
N PRO A 41 6.23 -8.06 18.53
CA PRO A 41 6.25 -8.30 17.09
C PRO A 41 7.28 -9.37 16.74
N HIS A 42 6.91 -10.26 15.83
CA HIS A 42 7.84 -11.32 15.39
C HIS A 42 8.85 -10.80 14.36
N SER A 43 9.98 -11.51 14.19
CA SER A 43 11.02 -11.20 13.20
C SER A 43 11.00 -12.07 11.94
N LYS A 44 9.91 -12.80 11.67
CA LYS A 44 9.84 -13.70 10.50
C LYS A 44 9.64 -12.93 9.18
N PRO A 45 10.41 -13.25 8.12
CA PRO A 45 10.22 -12.66 6.80
C PRO A 45 8.93 -13.16 6.14
N MET A 46 8.36 -12.32 5.27
CA MET A 46 7.09 -12.57 4.59
C MET A 46 7.26 -12.44 3.07
N LEU A 47 6.73 -13.39 2.30
CA LEU A 47 6.68 -13.27 0.84
C LEU A 47 5.43 -12.50 0.43
N VAL A 48 5.61 -11.28 -0.09
CA VAL A 48 4.54 -10.49 -0.72
C VAL A 48 4.35 -11.01 -2.15
N LYS A 49 3.28 -11.77 -2.37
CA LYS A 49 2.98 -12.36 -3.68
C LYS A 49 2.47 -11.31 -4.65
N SER A 50 1.48 -10.52 -4.24
CA SER A 50 0.79 -9.58 -5.10
C SER A 50 0.02 -8.54 -4.32
N VAL A 51 -0.23 -7.40 -4.95
CA VAL A 51 -1.23 -6.43 -4.53
C VAL A 51 -2.48 -6.59 -5.39
N VAL A 52 -3.65 -6.59 -4.76
CA VAL A 52 -4.95 -6.65 -5.43
C VAL A 52 -5.79 -5.44 -5.02
N MET A 53 -6.33 -4.74 -6.01
CA MET A 53 -7.18 -3.56 -5.84
C MET A 53 -8.58 -3.87 -6.37
N THR A 54 -9.62 -3.61 -5.57
CA THR A 54 -11.00 -3.92 -5.94
C THR A 54 -11.97 -2.84 -5.44
N PRO A 55 -12.83 -2.28 -6.31
CA PRO A 55 -12.83 -2.40 -7.78
C PRO A 55 -11.56 -1.84 -8.45
N VAL A 56 -11.45 -1.95 -9.78
CA VAL A 56 -10.35 -1.34 -10.55
C VAL A 56 -10.32 0.19 -10.32
N PRO A 57 -9.18 0.75 -9.88
CA PRO A 57 -9.05 2.20 -9.72
C PRO A 57 -9.15 2.97 -11.04
N LEU A 58 -9.80 4.14 -11.03
CA LEU A 58 -10.12 4.93 -12.23
C LEU A 58 -9.17 6.12 -12.43
N PHE A 59 -7.88 5.83 -12.63
CA PHE A 59 -6.82 6.84 -12.76
C PHE A 59 -6.49 7.25 -14.19
N SER A 60 -6.98 6.52 -15.19
CA SER A 60 -6.81 6.86 -16.60
C SER A 60 -7.41 8.23 -16.91
N LYS A 61 -6.99 8.84 -18.02
CA LYS A 61 -7.55 10.13 -18.49
C LYS A 61 -9.06 10.04 -18.72
N GLN A 62 -9.54 8.89 -19.22
CA GLN A 62 -10.95 8.60 -19.48
C GLN A 62 -11.72 8.14 -18.24
N ARG A 63 -11.07 8.04 -17.07
CA ARG A 63 -11.68 7.59 -15.80
C ARG A 63 -12.36 6.22 -15.90
N ASN A 64 -11.80 5.32 -16.71
CA ASN A 64 -12.34 4.00 -16.99
C ASN A 64 -11.39 2.84 -16.63
N GLY A 65 -10.29 3.13 -15.93
CA GLY A 65 -9.31 2.12 -15.59
C GLY A 65 -8.00 2.69 -15.04
N CYS A 66 -6.98 1.85 -14.95
CA CYS A 66 -5.62 2.24 -14.62
C CYS A 66 -4.60 1.31 -15.29
N ARG A 67 -3.38 1.80 -15.45
CA ARG A 67 -2.19 1.02 -15.81
C ARG A 67 -1.21 1.10 -14.65
N PRO A 68 -1.30 0.19 -13.66
CA PRO A 68 -0.63 0.39 -12.39
C PRO A 68 0.72 -0.34 -12.32
N PHE A 69 1.64 0.22 -11.54
CA PHE A 69 2.88 -0.44 -11.11
C PHE A 69 3.16 -0.11 -9.63
N CYS A 70 4.00 -0.92 -8.99
CA CYS A 70 4.33 -0.77 -7.58
C CYS A 70 5.83 -0.54 -7.36
N GLU A 71 6.14 0.18 -6.28
CA GLU A 71 7.44 0.18 -5.64
C GLU A 71 7.28 -0.35 -4.21
N VAL A 72 8.21 -1.20 -3.77
CA VAL A 72 8.25 -1.78 -2.44
C VAL A 72 9.54 -1.35 -1.76
N TYR A 73 9.41 -0.85 -0.55
CA TYR A 73 10.50 -0.38 0.30
C TYR A 73 10.50 -1.15 1.61
N VAL A 74 11.70 -1.41 2.14
CA VAL A 74 11.92 -1.89 3.50
C VAL A 74 12.77 -0.83 4.22
N GLY A 75 12.21 -0.23 5.27
CA GLY A 75 12.76 1.01 5.82
C GLY A 75 12.82 2.10 4.75
N GLU A 76 14.02 2.57 4.43
CA GLU A 76 14.27 3.61 3.42
C GLU A 76 14.74 3.04 2.06
N GLU A 77 15.03 1.74 1.99
CA GLU A 77 15.59 1.11 0.80
C GLU A 77 14.49 0.58 -0.14
N ARG A 78 14.55 0.92 -1.43
CA ARG A 78 13.65 0.35 -2.45
C ARG A 78 14.11 -1.05 -2.86
N VAL A 79 13.48 -2.07 -2.30
CA VAL A 79 13.80 -3.49 -2.56
C VAL A 79 13.23 -4.01 -3.88
N THR A 80 12.19 -3.40 -4.44
CA THR A 80 11.57 -3.85 -5.71
C THR A 80 10.78 -2.74 -6.40
N THR A 81 10.75 -2.78 -7.74
CA THR A 81 9.81 -2.01 -8.57
C THR A 81 9.26 -2.91 -9.69
N THR A 82 7.97 -2.77 -10.01
CA THR A 82 7.34 -3.44 -11.16
C THR A 82 7.19 -2.52 -12.37
N SER A 83 7.81 -1.33 -12.32
CA SER A 83 7.83 -0.38 -13.42
C SER A 83 8.51 -1.01 -14.64
N GLN A 84 7.87 -0.90 -15.79
CA GLN A 84 8.38 -1.37 -17.07
C GLN A 84 8.16 -0.30 -18.14
N GLU A 85 8.62 -0.55 -19.37
CA GLU A 85 8.22 0.24 -20.53
C GLU A 85 6.69 0.34 -20.60
N TYR A 86 6.18 1.53 -20.93
CA TYR A 86 4.74 1.84 -20.86
C TYR A 86 3.88 0.79 -21.54
N ASP A 87 4.28 0.33 -22.73
CA ASP A 87 3.52 -0.62 -23.55
C ASP A 87 3.55 -2.06 -23.03
N ARG A 88 4.51 -2.42 -22.17
CA ARG A 88 4.57 -3.73 -21.52
C ARG A 88 3.75 -3.82 -20.24
N MET A 89 3.37 -2.68 -19.68
CA MET A 89 2.58 -2.65 -18.45
C MET A 89 1.11 -2.93 -18.74
N LYS A 90 0.54 -3.85 -17.96
CA LYS A 90 -0.86 -4.22 -18.08
C LYS A 90 -1.79 -3.06 -17.70
N GLU A 91 -2.72 -2.77 -18.59
CA GLU A 91 -3.86 -1.91 -18.33
C GLU A 91 -5.03 -2.75 -17.79
N PHE A 92 -5.74 -2.19 -16.82
CA PHE A 92 -6.96 -2.72 -16.24
C PHE A 92 -8.09 -1.72 -16.46
N LYS A 93 -9.25 -2.21 -16.89
CA LYS A 93 -10.48 -1.45 -17.11
C LYS A 93 -11.54 -1.85 -16.09
N ILE A 94 -12.63 -1.09 -16.03
CA ILE A 94 -13.77 -1.39 -15.14
C ILE A 94 -14.25 -2.85 -15.29
N GLU A 95 -14.31 -3.36 -16.53
CA GLU A 95 -14.73 -4.72 -16.88
C GLU A 95 -13.87 -5.84 -16.28
N ASP A 96 -12.60 -5.56 -15.92
CA ASP A 96 -11.74 -6.54 -15.25
C ASP A 96 -12.14 -6.80 -13.78
N GLY A 97 -12.95 -5.93 -13.18
CA GLY A 97 -13.43 -6.00 -11.80
C GLY A 97 -12.36 -5.77 -10.72
N LYS A 98 -11.09 -6.16 -10.95
CA LYS A 98 -9.95 -5.93 -10.05
C LYS A 98 -8.64 -5.74 -10.81
N ALA A 99 -7.73 -4.98 -10.20
CA ALA A 99 -6.36 -4.83 -10.69
C ALA A 99 -5.39 -5.63 -9.81
N VAL A 100 -4.53 -6.44 -10.42
CA VAL A 100 -3.58 -7.33 -9.72
C VAL A 100 -2.16 -7.05 -10.19
N ILE A 101 -1.27 -6.74 -9.24
CA ILE A 101 0.15 -6.48 -9.51
C ILE A 101 0.97 -7.59 -8.83
N PRO A 102 1.58 -8.53 -9.58
CA PRO A 102 2.48 -9.52 -9.02
C PRO A 102 3.76 -8.84 -8.52
N LEU A 103 4.24 -9.24 -7.34
CA LEU A 103 5.44 -8.69 -6.69
C LEU A 103 6.52 -9.74 -6.49
N GLY A 104 6.20 -10.85 -5.81
CA GLY A 104 7.15 -11.94 -5.57
C GLY A 104 8.36 -11.56 -4.71
N VAL A 105 8.23 -10.56 -3.83
CA VAL A 105 9.34 -10.03 -3.00
C VAL A 105 9.23 -10.48 -1.55
N THR A 106 10.35 -10.89 -0.95
CA THR A 106 10.41 -11.22 0.49
C THR A 106 10.80 -9.97 1.28
N VAL A 107 10.05 -9.65 2.33
CA VAL A 107 10.23 -8.45 3.16
C VAL A 107 10.22 -8.79 4.64
N GLN A 108 10.87 -7.97 5.47
CA GLN A 108 10.88 -8.07 6.93
C GLN A 108 11.03 -6.66 7.53
N GLY A 109 10.31 -6.37 8.61
CA GLY A 109 10.36 -5.07 9.28
C GLY A 109 9.31 -4.10 8.76
N ASP A 110 9.66 -2.81 8.68
CA ASP A 110 8.80 -1.75 8.16
C ASP A 110 8.74 -1.78 6.63
N VAL A 111 7.54 -2.02 6.10
CA VAL A 111 7.30 -2.16 4.66
C VAL A 111 6.44 -1.01 4.18
N LEU A 112 6.92 -0.32 3.14
CA LEU A 112 6.20 0.71 2.42
C LEU A 112 5.93 0.23 0.98
N ILE A 113 4.65 0.18 0.59
CA ILE A 113 4.23 -0.10 -0.78
C ILE A 113 3.60 1.16 -1.36
N ILE A 114 4.16 1.65 -2.47
CA ILE A 114 3.61 2.77 -3.22
C ILE A 114 3.11 2.24 -4.56
N ILE A 115 1.89 2.63 -4.93
CA ILE A 115 1.25 2.22 -6.19
C ILE A 115 1.07 3.46 -7.04
N TYR A 116 1.46 3.37 -8.31
CA TYR A 116 1.38 4.45 -9.27
C TYR A 116 0.56 4.04 -10.48
N HIS A 117 -0.06 5.01 -11.13
CA HIS A 117 -0.60 4.89 -12.47
C HIS A 117 0.40 5.48 -13.46
N ALA A 118 0.81 4.67 -14.43
CA ALA A 118 1.63 5.12 -15.55
C ALA A 118 0.80 5.86 -16.59
N ARG A 119 1.34 6.98 -17.09
CA ARG A 119 0.76 7.81 -18.14
C ARG A 119 1.74 7.96 -19.28
N ALA A 120 1.31 7.65 -20.51
CA ALA A 120 2.06 8.04 -21.69
C ALA A 120 1.94 9.55 -21.90
N THR A 121 3.07 10.21 -22.09
CA THR A 121 3.15 11.62 -22.48
C THR A 121 4.04 11.73 -23.71
N LEU A 122 3.65 12.55 -24.69
CA LEU A 122 4.57 12.94 -25.76
C LEU A 122 5.54 13.99 -25.21
N GLY A 123 6.84 13.69 -25.23
CA GLY A 123 7.89 14.65 -24.93
C GLY A 123 8.10 15.65 -26.07
N GLY A 124 8.87 16.72 -25.82
CA GLY A 124 9.10 17.80 -26.79
C GLY A 124 9.76 17.40 -28.12
N ARG A 125 10.35 16.19 -28.21
CA ARG A 125 10.92 15.63 -29.46
C ARG A 125 10.08 14.48 -30.05
N LEU A 126 8.77 14.42 -29.76
CA LEU A 126 7.88 13.31 -30.15
C LEU A 126 8.30 11.93 -29.59
N GLN A 127 9.26 11.89 -28.65
CA GLN A 127 9.61 10.66 -27.94
C GLN A 127 8.56 10.39 -26.85
N ALA A 128 8.05 9.16 -26.80
CA ALA A 128 7.18 8.71 -25.74
C ALA A 128 7.94 8.71 -24.40
N LYS A 129 7.49 9.53 -23.44
CA LYS A 129 7.99 9.54 -22.08
C LYS A 129 6.91 9.04 -21.15
N MET A 130 7.27 8.09 -20.29
CA MET A 130 6.39 7.64 -19.21
C MET A 130 6.44 8.65 -18.06
N ALA A 131 5.28 9.18 -17.71
CA ALA A 131 5.04 9.87 -16.44
C ALA A 131 4.29 8.94 -15.48
N SER A 132 4.36 9.20 -14.18
CA SER A 132 3.67 8.41 -13.16
C SER A 132 2.92 9.32 -12.19
N MET A 133 1.74 8.89 -11.76
CA MET A 133 1.00 9.55 -10.69
C MET A 133 0.79 8.57 -9.54
N LYS A 134 1.10 9.00 -8.31
CA LYS A 134 0.90 8.18 -7.12
C LYS A 134 -0.61 7.98 -6.89
N MET A 135 -1.04 6.73 -6.89
CA MET A 135 -2.40 6.32 -6.60
C MET A 135 -2.57 6.14 -5.10
N PHE A 136 -1.77 5.26 -4.52
CA PHE A 136 -1.92 4.81 -3.14
C PHE A 136 -0.57 4.62 -2.48
N GLN A 137 -0.56 4.69 -1.15
CA GLN A 137 0.60 4.45 -0.33
C GLN A 137 0.15 3.72 0.95
N ILE A 138 0.83 2.64 1.29
CA ILE A 138 0.53 1.81 2.45
C ILE A 138 1.81 1.48 3.19
N GLN A 139 1.78 1.54 4.52
CA GLN A 139 2.89 1.16 5.39
C GLN A 139 2.43 0.19 6.47
N PHE A 140 3.17 -0.87 6.73
CA PHE A 140 2.90 -1.81 7.80
C PHE A 140 4.20 -2.45 8.27
N HIS A 141 4.23 -2.97 9.50
CA HIS A 141 5.37 -3.70 10.01
C HIS A 141 5.07 -5.20 9.99
N THR A 142 5.94 -6.02 9.38
CA THR A 142 5.70 -7.47 9.19
C THR A 142 5.48 -8.21 10.50
N GLY A 143 6.12 -7.77 11.59
CA GLY A 143 6.02 -8.39 12.91
C GLY A 143 4.65 -8.32 13.57
N PHE A 144 3.77 -7.42 13.10
CA PHE A 144 2.39 -7.29 13.58
C PHE A 144 1.38 -7.98 12.65
N VAL A 145 1.83 -8.59 11.54
CA VAL A 145 0.94 -9.38 10.69
C VAL A 145 0.81 -10.78 11.32
N PRO A 146 -0.41 -11.29 11.58
CA PRO A 146 -0.57 -12.62 12.15
C PRO A 146 0.13 -13.70 11.31
N ARG A 147 0.85 -14.63 11.94
CA ARG A 147 1.65 -15.66 11.25
C ARG A 147 0.82 -16.60 10.35
N ASN A 148 -0.46 -16.73 10.64
CA ASN A 148 -1.42 -17.49 9.85
C ASN A 148 -2.11 -16.66 8.76
N ALA A 149 -1.89 -15.34 8.72
CA ALA A 149 -2.48 -14.49 7.71
C ALA A 149 -1.91 -14.82 6.32
N THR A 150 -2.81 -15.03 5.38
CA THR A 150 -2.49 -15.15 3.95
C THR A 150 -2.70 -13.83 3.23
N THR A 151 -3.36 -12.87 3.88
CA THR A 151 -3.68 -11.56 3.31
C THR A 151 -3.76 -10.48 4.39
N VAL A 152 -3.47 -9.23 4.01
CA VAL A 152 -3.77 -8.03 4.82
C VAL A 152 -4.66 -7.12 3.99
N LYS A 153 -5.76 -6.65 4.59
CA LYS A 153 -6.75 -5.78 3.95
C LYS A 153 -6.58 -4.35 4.43
N PHE A 154 -6.55 -3.42 3.49
CA PHE A 154 -6.52 -1.99 3.72
C PHE A 154 -7.80 -1.39 3.12
N ALA A 155 -8.63 -0.81 3.98
CA ALA A 155 -9.84 -0.10 3.57
C ALA A 155 -9.50 1.31 3.12
N LYS A 156 -10.34 1.87 2.24
CA LYS A 156 -10.50 3.32 2.19
C LYS A 156 -11.09 3.76 3.53
N TYR A 157 -10.37 4.59 4.28
CA TYR A 157 -10.91 5.19 5.50
C TYR A 157 -12.00 6.19 5.08
N VAL A 158 -13.27 5.84 5.31
CA VAL A 158 -14.42 6.70 5.01
C VAL A 158 -14.71 7.52 6.25
N GLY A 159 -13.92 8.57 6.46
CA GLY A 159 -14.03 9.45 7.62
C GLY A 159 -13.30 10.76 7.36
N VAL A 160 -14.04 11.85 7.56
CA VAL A 160 -13.72 13.28 7.42
C VAL A 160 -12.22 13.62 7.25
N ALA A 161 -11.81 13.86 6.00
CA ALA A 161 -10.52 14.40 5.57
C ALA A 161 -9.26 13.57 5.96
N LEU A 162 -8.15 13.79 5.25
CA LEU A 162 -6.80 13.24 5.54
C LEU A 162 -6.37 11.92 4.88
N CYS A 163 -6.92 11.59 3.71
CA CYS A 163 -6.07 10.95 2.71
C CYS A 163 -6.21 11.64 1.36
N CYS A 164 -5.31 12.60 1.08
CA CYS A 164 -5.28 13.31 -0.20
C CYS A 164 -5.09 12.37 -1.40
N CYS A 165 -4.56 11.15 -1.20
CA CYS A 165 -4.36 10.17 -2.28
C CYS A 165 -5.62 9.38 -2.68
N TRP A 166 -6.70 9.39 -1.91
CA TRP A 166 -7.90 8.57 -2.21
C TRP A 166 -9.09 9.38 -2.72
N ARG A 167 -8.95 10.70 -2.87
CA ARG A 167 -9.99 11.56 -3.45
C ARG A 167 -10.21 11.16 -4.92
N GLY A 168 -11.42 10.70 -5.24
CA GLY A 168 -11.85 10.38 -6.61
C GLY A 168 -11.73 8.91 -7.03
N THR A 169 -11.62 7.96 -6.09
CA THR A 169 -11.64 6.52 -6.41
C THR A 169 -12.80 5.82 -5.69
N ASP A 170 -13.58 5.04 -6.43
CA ASP A 170 -14.62 4.12 -5.90
C ASP A 170 -14.01 2.83 -5.31
N MET A 171 -12.69 2.82 -5.09
CA MET A 171 -12.00 1.67 -4.54
C MET A 171 -12.37 1.49 -3.07
N THR A 172 -12.97 0.35 -2.74
CA THR A 172 -13.41 0.00 -1.39
C THR A 172 -12.30 -0.67 -0.60
N TRP A 173 -11.50 -1.54 -1.24
CA TRP A 173 -10.45 -2.30 -0.56
C TRP A 173 -9.19 -2.49 -1.41
N MET A 174 -8.06 -2.53 -0.72
CA MET A 174 -6.79 -3.05 -1.24
C MET A 174 -6.34 -4.23 -0.39
N LEU A 175 -5.99 -5.33 -1.05
CA LEU A 175 -5.54 -6.57 -0.44
C LEU A 175 -4.08 -6.82 -0.80
N VAL A 176 -3.23 -6.97 0.20
CA VAL A 176 -1.86 -7.48 0.01
C VAL A 176 -1.89 -8.97 0.31
N ILE A 177 -1.49 -9.79 -0.67
CA ILE A 177 -1.51 -11.26 -0.55
C ILE A 177 -0.10 -11.75 -0.22
N PHE A 178 -0.02 -12.64 0.78
CA PHE A 178 1.22 -13.24 1.25
C PHE A 178 1.25 -14.75 0.97
N LYS A 179 2.46 -15.31 0.92
CA LYS A 179 2.69 -16.76 1.14
C LYS A 179 3.45 -16.92 2.43
N ARG A 180 3.21 -18.03 3.14
CA ARG A 180 4.18 -18.49 4.15
C ARG A 180 5.53 -18.67 3.45
N SER A 181 6.55 -17.99 3.95
CA SER A 181 7.94 -18.41 3.75
C SER A 181 8.10 -19.70 4.56
N THR A 182 7.81 -20.84 3.93
CA THR A 182 8.47 -22.08 4.36
C THR A 182 9.94 -21.80 4.08
N GLN A 183 10.80 -21.97 5.09
CA GLN A 183 12.23 -21.69 4.97
C GLN A 183 12.71 -22.07 3.57
N ILE A 184 13.19 -21.09 2.81
CA ILE A 184 14.09 -21.38 1.71
C ILE A 184 15.32 -21.96 2.42
N CYS A 185 15.31 -23.27 2.60
CA CYS A 185 16.51 -24.02 2.91
C CYS A 185 17.33 -23.94 1.63
N SER A 186 18.20 -22.93 1.56
CA SER A 186 19.24 -22.85 0.55
C SER A 186 20.09 -24.11 0.67
N ARG A 187 20.08 -24.91 -0.41
CA ARG A 187 21.19 -25.81 -0.70
C ARG A 187 22.42 -24.99 -1.06
#